data_AF-A0A935T7G4-F1
#
_entry.id   AF-A0A935T7G4-F1
#
_cell.length_a   1.000
_cell.length_b   1.000
_cell.length_c   1.000
_cell.angle_alpha   90.00
_cell.angle_beta   90.00
_cell.angle_gamma   90.00
#
_symmetry.space_group_name_H-M   'P 1'
#
loop_
_entity.id
_entity.type
_entity.pdbx_description
1 polymer ?
#
loop_
_entity_poly.entity_id
_entity_poly.type
_entity_poly.pdbx_seq_one_letter_code
_entity_poly.pdbx_strand_id
1 'polypeptide(L)'
;MKKFNPSSKHPDRAVQAWQILVSAAMHRQTLTYEGLSVLMYQRKAAGVLDRVLGHIAFYCIENKLPALTSIVVGKNRGTPGEDIPLDPATLDAEREKVYSTDWYDIYPQSAEELHSALPSSKQPSAQPGAQPGSLRSLDAAR
;
A
#
# COMPACT_ATOMS: atom_id res chain seq x y z
N MET A 1 21.64 -3.39 -1.89
CA MET A 1 20.47 -2.48 -1.76
C MET A 1 19.19 -3.30 -1.82
N LYS A 2 18.29 -3.19 -0.83
CA LYS A 2 16.99 -3.88 -0.83
C LYS A 2 16.10 -3.28 -1.93
N LYS A 3 15.39 -4.13 -2.68
CA LYS A 3 14.43 -3.72 -3.73
C LYS A 3 13.08 -4.37 -3.47
N PHE A 4 11.99 -3.72 -3.90
CA PHE A 4 10.64 -4.28 -3.79
C PHE A 4 10.39 -5.46 -4.74
N ASN A 5 11.08 -5.50 -5.89
CA ASN A 5 11.07 -6.64 -6.80
C ASN A 5 12.20 -7.61 -6.39
N PRO A 6 11.96 -8.92 -6.21
CA PRO A 6 10.73 -9.69 -6.49
C PRO A 6 9.76 -9.89 -5.32
N SER A 7 9.88 -9.15 -4.22
CA SER A 7 8.98 -9.32 -3.05
C SER A 7 7.49 -9.17 -3.45
N SER A 8 6.68 -10.12 -3.01
CA SER A 8 5.22 -10.13 -3.13
C SER A 8 4.51 -9.80 -1.81
N LYS A 9 5.25 -9.52 -0.74
CA LYS A 9 4.66 -9.26 0.59
C LYS A 9 3.86 -7.96 0.56
N HIS A 10 2.57 -8.03 0.90
CA HIS A 10 1.68 -6.86 0.86
C HIS A 10 2.16 -5.69 1.72
N PRO A 11 2.71 -5.87 2.93
CA PRO A 11 3.21 -4.73 3.71
C PRO A 11 4.42 -4.03 3.09
N ASP A 12 5.38 -4.77 2.52
CA ASP A 12 6.48 -4.17 1.74
C ASP A 12 5.92 -3.38 0.55
N ARG A 13 4.89 -3.91 -0.13
CA ARG A 13 4.22 -3.21 -1.25
C ARG A 13 3.39 -2.02 -0.78
N ALA A 14 2.89 -2.01 0.44
CA ALA A 14 2.18 -0.87 1.02
C ALA A 14 3.15 0.29 1.25
N VAL A 15 4.38 0.01 1.70
CA VAL A 15 5.45 1.04 1.76
C VAL A 15 5.72 1.62 0.36
N GLN A 16 5.83 0.76 -0.65
CA GLN A 16 6.04 1.21 -2.03
C GLN A 16 4.87 2.09 -2.53
N ALA A 17 3.63 1.67 -2.29
CA ALA A 17 2.44 2.41 -2.67
C ALA A 17 2.37 3.76 -1.93
N TRP A 18 2.66 3.79 -0.63
CA TRP A 18 2.71 5.02 0.17
C TRP A 18 3.65 6.06 -0.45
N GLN A 19 4.87 5.67 -0.81
CA GLN A 19 5.84 6.56 -1.45
C GLN A 19 5.30 7.19 -2.76
N ILE A 20 4.65 6.37 -3.58
CA ILE A 20 4.05 6.82 -4.85
C ILE A 20 2.88 7.77 -4.57
N LEU A 21 2.00 7.42 -3.63
CA LEU A 21 0.81 8.19 -3.31
C LEU A 21 1.13 9.52 -2.64
N VAL A 22 2.13 9.58 -1.76
CA VAL A 22 2.63 10.84 -1.19
C VAL A 22 3.10 11.77 -2.31
N SER A 23 3.91 11.26 -3.25
CA SER A 23 4.34 12.06 -4.40
C SER A 23 3.14 12.58 -5.22
N ALA A 24 2.16 11.72 -5.51
CA ALA A 24 0.95 12.13 -6.23
C ALA A 24 0.12 13.17 -5.45
N ALA A 25 -0.03 13.01 -4.14
CA ALA A 25 -0.75 13.93 -3.27
C ALA A 25 -0.12 15.33 -3.27
N MET A 26 1.21 15.40 -3.13
CA MET A 26 1.96 16.66 -3.12
C MET A 26 1.94 17.38 -4.48
N HIS A 27 1.63 16.67 -5.57
CA HIS A 27 1.41 17.24 -6.90
C HIS A 27 -0.06 17.38 -7.28
N ARG A 28 -0.99 17.14 -6.34
CA ARG A 28 -2.44 17.20 -6.56
C ARG A 28 -2.92 16.31 -7.71
N GLN A 29 -2.32 15.13 -7.84
CA GLN A 29 -2.63 14.16 -8.89
C GLN A 29 -3.54 13.04 -8.36
N THR A 30 -4.37 12.49 -9.23
CA THR A 30 -5.05 11.21 -9.00
C THR A 30 -4.40 10.12 -9.83
N LEU A 31 -4.38 8.90 -9.29
CA LEU A 31 -3.88 7.72 -9.99
C LEU A 31 -5.01 6.74 -10.25
N THR A 32 -4.97 6.07 -11.39
CA THR A 32 -5.85 4.91 -11.58
C THR A 32 -5.25 3.68 -10.90
N TYR A 33 -6.08 2.71 -10.51
CA TYR A 33 -5.60 1.41 -10.05
C TYR A 33 -4.63 0.76 -11.05
N GLU A 34 -4.92 0.88 -12.36
CA GLU A 34 -4.01 0.40 -13.41
C GLU A 34 -2.68 1.16 -13.38
N GLY A 35 -2.72 2.50 -13.33
CA GLY A 35 -1.53 3.35 -13.29
C GLY A 35 -0.65 3.07 -12.06
N LEU A 36 -1.25 2.97 -10.88
CA LEU A 36 -0.55 2.59 -9.65
C LEU A 36 0.10 1.21 -9.78
N SER A 37 -0.62 0.22 -10.33
CA SER A 37 -0.07 -1.12 -10.53
C SER A 37 1.12 -1.13 -11.50
N VAL A 38 1.11 -0.29 -12.53
CA VAL A 38 2.23 -0.15 -13.48
C VAL A 38 3.45 0.46 -12.79
N LEU A 39 3.27 1.49 -11.96
CA LEU A 39 4.36 2.08 -11.18
C LEU A 39 4.96 1.07 -10.18
N MET A 40 4.13 0.24 -9.55
CA MET A 40 4.57 -0.72 -8.53
C MET A 40 5.20 -2.01 -9.10
N TYR A 41 4.57 -2.57 -10.14
CA TYR A 41 4.85 -3.91 -10.65
C TYR A 41 5.38 -3.94 -12.08
N GLN A 42 5.47 -2.80 -12.76
CA GLN A 42 5.84 -2.70 -14.18
C GLN A 42 4.91 -3.50 -15.10
N ARG A 43 3.68 -3.79 -14.65
CA ARG A 43 2.65 -4.50 -15.38
C ARG A 43 1.27 -4.11 -14.88
N LYS A 44 0.25 -4.30 -15.70
CA LYS A 44 -1.15 -4.09 -15.32
C LYS A 44 -1.58 -5.18 -14.35
N ALA A 45 -1.74 -4.82 -13.08
CA ALA A 45 -2.09 -5.76 -12.00
C ALA A 45 -2.99 -5.07 -10.97
N ALA A 46 -4.07 -4.44 -11.43
CA ALA A 46 -4.98 -3.70 -10.56
C ALA A 46 -5.62 -4.59 -9.47
N GLY A 47 -5.96 -5.84 -9.78
CA GLY A 47 -6.67 -6.75 -8.86
C GLY A 47 -5.86 -7.25 -7.64
N VAL A 48 -4.60 -6.86 -7.48
CA VAL A 48 -3.81 -7.16 -6.27
C VAL A 48 -3.65 -5.95 -5.34
N LEU A 49 -4.16 -4.79 -5.74
CA LEU A 49 -3.94 -3.54 -5.00
C LEU A 49 -4.84 -3.41 -3.77
N ASP A 50 -6.03 -4.02 -3.74
CA ASP A 50 -6.99 -3.80 -2.65
C ASP A 50 -6.41 -4.16 -1.28
N ARG A 51 -5.68 -5.28 -1.20
CA ARG A 51 -5.00 -5.69 0.04
C ARG A 51 -3.86 -4.76 0.41
N VAL A 52 -3.12 -4.27 -0.59
CA VAL A 52 -2.00 -3.33 -0.36
C VAL A 52 -2.51 -1.97 0.11
N LEU A 53 -3.54 -1.44 -0.54
CA LEU A 53 -4.18 -0.18 -0.20
C LEU A 53 -4.94 -0.27 1.13
N GLY A 54 -5.45 -1.45 1.49
CA GLY A 54 -6.05 -1.70 2.79
C GLY A 54 -5.11 -1.33 3.94
N HIS A 55 -3.83 -1.75 3.89
CA HIS A 55 -2.84 -1.38 4.90
C HIS A 55 -2.71 0.14 5.09
N ILE A 56 -2.68 0.89 3.99
CA ILE A 56 -2.57 2.37 4.01
C ILE A 56 -3.86 2.99 4.56
N ALA A 57 -5.03 2.50 4.10
CA ALA A 57 -6.32 3.03 4.51
C ALA A 57 -6.53 2.90 6.02
N PHE A 58 -6.26 1.71 6.59
CA PHE A 58 -6.39 1.52 8.03
C PHE A 58 -5.36 2.31 8.83
N TYR A 59 -4.12 2.39 8.34
CA TYR A 59 -3.11 3.24 8.97
C TYR A 59 -3.57 4.71 9.05
N CYS A 60 -4.14 5.24 7.97
CA CYS A 60 -4.67 6.60 7.96
C CYS A 60 -5.81 6.77 8.97
N ILE A 61 -6.74 5.80 9.05
CA ILE A 61 -7.84 5.81 10.02
C ILE A 61 -7.32 5.83 11.45
N GLU A 62 -6.40 4.94 11.81
CA GLU A 62 -5.84 4.84 13.17
C GLU A 62 -5.11 6.13 13.59
N ASN A 63 -4.42 6.77 12.65
CA ASN A 63 -3.63 7.98 12.91
C ASN A 63 -4.40 9.28 12.63
N LYS A 64 -5.71 9.20 12.34
CA LYS A 64 -6.57 10.35 11.99
C LYS A 64 -6.00 11.20 10.84
N LEU A 65 -5.30 10.55 9.91
CA LEU A 65 -4.80 11.16 8.69
C LEU A 65 -5.89 11.14 7.62
N PRO A 66 -5.87 12.09 6.67
CA PRO A 66 -6.74 12.03 5.51
C PRO A 66 -6.53 10.73 4.75
N ALA A 67 -7.61 10.21 4.16
CA ALA A 67 -7.57 8.93 3.47
C ALA A 67 -6.72 9.03 2.19
N LEU A 68 -5.42 8.75 2.29
CA LEU A 68 -4.47 8.84 1.17
C LEU A 68 -4.91 8.01 -0.04
N THR A 69 -5.63 6.91 0.19
CA THR A 69 -6.19 6.04 -0.86
C THR A 69 -7.33 6.69 -1.67
N SER A 70 -7.90 7.82 -1.23
CA SER A 70 -8.96 8.57 -1.93
C SER A 70 -8.51 9.16 -3.28
N ILE A 71 -7.20 9.26 -3.51
CA ILE A 71 -6.61 9.72 -4.78
C ILE A 71 -6.41 8.57 -5.78
N VAL A 72 -6.74 7.33 -5.40
CA VAL A 72 -6.73 6.16 -6.29
C VAL A 72 -8.15 5.92 -6.81
N VAL A 73 -8.33 6.00 -8.12
CA VAL A 73 -9.65 6.00 -8.76
C VAL A 73 -9.78 4.92 -9.84
N GLY A 74 -11.02 4.49 -10.11
CA GLY A 74 -11.33 3.65 -11.26
C GLY A 74 -11.19 4.41 -12.58
N LYS A 75 -10.66 3.76 -13.62
CA LYS A 75 -10.32 4.33 -14.94
C LYS A 75 -11.48 5.07 -15.65
N ASN A 76 -12.73 4.75 -15.29
CA ASN A 76 -13.93 5.34 -15.90
C ASN A 76 -14.90 5.97 -14.88
N ARG A 77 -14.61 5.90 -13.57
CA ARG A 77 -15.59 6.26 -12.53
C ARG A 77 -15.20 7.55 -11.78
N GLY A 78 -13.92 7.95 -11.80
CA GLY A 78 -13.44 9.11 -11.03
C GLY A 78 -13.51 8.94 -9.51
N THR A 79 -14.01 7.80 -9.05
CA THR A 79 -14.17 7.41 -7.65
C THR A 79 -13.28 6.22 -7.28
N PRO A 80 -12.88 6.06 -6.02
CA PRO A 80 -12.29 4.83 -5.50
C PRO A 80 -13.17 3.59 -5.73
N GLY A 81 -12.56 2.41 -5.69
CA GLY A 81 -13.23 1.12 -5.75
C GLY A 81 -14.12 0.87 -4.53
N GLU A 82 -15.13 0.02 -4.68
CA GLU A 82 -16.21 -0.21 -3.70
C GLU A 82 -15.71 -0.79 -2.35
N ASP A 83 -14.51 -1.38 -2.33
CA ASP A 83 -13.90 -1.98 -1.13
C ASP A 83 -13.19 -0.97 -0.21
N ILE A 84 -13.13 0.31 -0.59
CA ILE A 84 -12.55 1.39 0.23
C ILE A 84 -13.70 2.10 0.96
N PRO A 85 -13.67 2.20 2.30
CA PRO A 85 -14.74 2.80 3.09
C PRO A 85 -14.72 4.33 2.98
N LEU A 86 -15.07 4.87 1.81
CA LEU A 86 -15.17 6.29 1.55
C LEU A 86 -16.57 6.62 1.05
N ASP A 87 -17.22 7.58 1.70
CA ASP A 87 -18.52 8.11 1.27
C ASP A 87 -18.32 8.95 0.00
N PRO A 88 -18.93 8.56 -1.15
CA PRO A 88 -18.83 9.32 -2.40
C PRO A 88 -19.22 10.79 -2.27
N ALA A 89 -20.15 11.13 -1.37
CA ALA A 89 -20.57 12.51 -1.14
C ALA A 89 -19.48 13.38 -0.50
N THR A 90 -18.49 12.76 0.15
CA THR A 90 -17.39 13.44 0.85
C THR A 90 -16.05 13.29 0.14
N LEU A 91 -16.00 12.52 -0.96
CA LEU A 91 -14.78 12.11 -1.62
C LEU A 91 -13.92 13.29 -2.07
N ASP A 92 -14.53 14.32 -2.67
CA ASP A 92 -13.79 15.49 -3.14
C ASP A 92 -13.23 16.30 -1.96
N ALA A 93 -14.00 16.45 -0.89
CA ALA A 93 -13.51 17.11 0.33
C ALA A 93 -12.36 16.32 0.97
N GLU A 94 -12.43 15.00 0.99
CA GLU A 94 -11.38 14.14 1.53
C GLU A 94 -10.11 14.20 0.67
N ARG A 95 -10.27 14.22 -0.66
CA ARG A 95 -9.17 14.40 -1.59
C ARG A 95 -8.48 15.75 -1.41
N GLU A 96 -9.24 16.81 -1.17
CA GLU A 96 -8.69 18.13 -0.87
C GLU A 96 -7.91 18.14 0.46
N LYS A 97 -8.36 17.39 1.48
CA LYS A 97 -7.57 17.19 2.72
C LYS A 97 -6.26 16.46 2.44
N VAL A 98 -6.29 15.42 1.62
CA VAL A 98 -5.07 14.73 1.18
C VAL A 98 -4.12 15.70 0.49
N TYR A 99 -4.61 16.53 -0.42
CA TYR A 99 -3.75 17.49 -1.15
C TYR A 99 -3.24 18.66 -0.31
N SER A 100 -3.89 18.98 0.81
CA SER A 100 -3.49 20.07 1.71
C SER A 100 -2.63 19.60 2.89
N THR A 101 -2.53 18.29 3.11
CA THR A 101 -1.67 17.72 4.15
C THR A 101 -0.22 17.76 3.70
N ASP A 102 0.67 18.25 4.57
CA ASP A 102 2.11 18.16 4.33
C ASP A 102 2.61 16.74 4.60
N TRP A 103 2.51 15.90 3.58
CA TRP A 103 2.96 14.51 3.67
C TRP A 103 4.47 14.37 3.83
N TYR A 104 5.25 15.42 3.58
CA TYR A 104 6.70 15.40 3.79
C TYR A 104 7.08 15.63 5.25
N ASP A 105 6.18 16.17 6.08
CA ASP A 105 6.34 16.30 7.53
C ASP A 105 5.89 15.03 8.30
N ILE A 106 5.34 14.03 7.59
CA ILE A 106 4.95 12.74 8.17
C ILE A 106 6.06 11.72 7.88
N TYR A 107 6.61 11.13 8.94
CA TYR A 107 7.63 10.10 8.80
C TYR A 107 7.15 8.94 7.90
N PRO A 108 8.00 8.42 7.00
CA PRO A 108 7.64 7.28 6.17
C PRO A 108 7.35 6.05 7.05
N GLN A 109 6.18 5.45 6.85
CA GLN A 109 5.76 4.30 7.62
C GLN A 109 6.53 3.04 7.23
N SER A 110 6.92 2.26 8.23
CA SER A 110 7.55 0.96 8.04
C SER A 110 6.54 -0.09 7.57
N ALA A 111 7.05 -1.17 6.99
CA ALA A 111 6.20 -2.31 6.61
C ALA A 111 5.52 -2.95 7.83
N GLU A 112 6.12 -2.84 9.02
CA GLU A 112 5.57 -3.39 10.27
C GLU A 112 4.40 -2.54 10.78
N GLU A 113 4.54 -1.21 10.80
CA GLU A 113 3.45 -0.29 11.18
C GLU A 113 2.24 -0.44 10.25
N LEU A 114 2.47 -0.50 8.94
CA LEU A 114 1.41 -0.72 7.96
C LEU A 114 0.76 -2.12 8.09
N HIS A 115 1.53 -3.13 8.50
CA HIS A 115 0.97 -4.46 8.74
C HIS A 115 0.07 -4.50 9.98
N SER A 116 0.53 -3.87 11.07
CA SER A 116 -0.15 -3.83 12.36
C SER A 116 -1.49 -3.09 12.30
N ALA A 117 -1.59 -2.06 11.47
CA ALA A 117 -2.83 -1.31 11.29
C ALA A 117 -3.95 -2.10 10.60
N LEU A 118 -3.63 -3.17 9.85
CA LEU A 118 -4.65 -3.94 9.16
C LEU A 118 -5.40 -4.85 10.15
N PRO A 119 -6.75 -4.79 10.28
CA PRO A 119 -7.49 -5.63 11.22
C PRO A 119 -7.23 -7.12 10.97
N SER A 120 -7.14 -7.92 12.04
CA SER A 120 -6.81 -9.34 11.97
C SER A 120 -7.75 -10.17 11.09
N SER A 121 -9.01 -9.74 10.93
CA SER A 121 -9.98 -10.36 10.00
C SER A 121 -9.64 -10.15 8.52
N LYS A 122 -8.83 -9.13 8.19
CA LYS A 122 -8.40 -8.78 6.83
C LYS A 122 -6.92 -9.08 6.58
N GLN A 123 -6.15 -9.43 7.61
CA GLN A 123 -4.77 -9.86 7.46
C GLN A 123 -4.71 -11.17 6.66
N PRO A 124 -3.80 -11.28 5.67
CA PRO A 124 -3.57 -12.57 5.03
C PRO A 124 -3.08 -13.58 6.07
N SER A 125 -3.55 -14.82 6.00
CA SER A 125 -2.99 -15.90 6.83
C SER A 125 -1.47 -15.91 6.69
N ALA A 126 -0.78 -15.89 7.82
CA ALA A 126 0.67 -15.92 7.86
C ALA A 126 1.16 -17.12 7.02
N GLN A 127 1.86 -16.86 5.92
CA GLN A 127 2.58 -17.93 5.24
C GLN A 127 3.64 -18.45 6.22
N PRO A 128 3.68 -19.76 6.54
CA PRO A 128 4.67 -20.28 7.44
C PRO A 128 6.06 -20.19 6.80
N GLY A 129 6.95 -19.44 7.46
CA GLY A 129 8.39 -19.69 7.51
C GLY A 129 9.17 -19.79 6.19
N ALA A 130 9.76 -18.66 5.77
CA ALA A 130 11.12 -18.73 5.24
C ALA A 130 12.07 -18.72 6.45
N GLN A 131 12.44 -19.90 6.95
CA GLN A 131 13.50 -20.01 7.96
C GLN A 131 14.83 -19.54 7.35
N PRO A 132 15.59 -18.65 8.02
CA PRO A 132 16.97 -18.37 7.64
C PRO A 132 17.88 -19.48 8.17
N GLY A 133 18.64 -20.12 7.27
CA GLY A 133 19.85 -20.86 7.62
C GLY A 133 19.66 -22.24 8.24
N SER A 134 19.59 -23.27 7.38
CA SER A 134 20.14 -24.58 7.74
C SER A 134 21.41 -24.78 6.91
N LEU A 135 22.55 -24.53 7.54
CA LEU A 135 23.86 -25.02 7.09
C LEU A 135 23.76 -26.54 6.99
N ARG A 136 23.69 -27.08 5.77
CA ARG A 136 23.97 -28.50 5.56
C ARG A 136 25.48 -28.67 5.70
N SER A 137 25.87 -29.27 6.81
CA SER A 137 27.18 -29.91 6.96
C SER A 137 27.41 -30.85 5.77
N LEU A 138 28.46 -30.58 4.99
CA LEU A 138 29.01 -31.53 4.05
C LEU A 138 30.12 -32.28 4.80
N ASP A 139 29.72 -33.32 5.50
CA ASP A 139 30.63 -34.38 5.92
C ASP A 139 30.46 -35.59 5.00
N ALA A 140 31.61 -36.15 4.64
CA ALA A 140 31.89 -37.48 4.11
C ALA A 140 31.59 -37.78 2.63
N ALA A 141 32.66 -37.71 1.83
CA ALA A 141 33.09 -38.85 1.02
C ALA A 141 34.62 -38.77 0.80
N ARG A 142 35.34 -39.58 1.59
CA ARG A 142 36.59 -40.21 1.17
C ARG A 142 36.24 -41.39 0.27
#